data_AF-U5I2B5-F1
#
_entry.id   AF-U5I2B5-F1
#
_cell.length_a   1.000
_cell.length_b   1.000
_cell.length_c   1.000
_cell.angle_alpha   90.00
_cell.angle_beta   90.00
_cell.angle_gamma   90.00
#
_symmetry.space_group_name_H-M   'P 1'
#
loop_
_entity.id
_entity.type
_entity.pdbx_description
1 polymer ?
#
loop_
_entity_poly.entity_id
_entity_poly.type
_entity_poly.pdbx_seq_one_letter_code
_entity_poly.pdbx_strand_id
1 'polypeptide(L)' 'SDPNFADKIRHIRDPKNRMAVVWAHCKTKMVCEPDDPKE' A
#
# COMPACT_ATOMS: atom_id res chain seq x y z
N SER A 1 1.57 8.36 -3.77
CA SER A 1 0.67 7.41 -3.06
C SER A 1 -0.15 6.67 -4.10
N ASP A 2 -0.03 5.34 -4.24
CA ASP A 2 -0.77 4.56 -5.25
C ASP A 2 -2.24 4.34 -4.81
N PRO A 3 -3.21 5.04 -5.42
CA PRO A 3 -4.60 4.95 -5.03
C PRO A 3 -5.19 3.56 -5.31
N ASN A 4 -4.72 2.90 -6.38
CA ASN A 4 -5.19 1.57 -6.77
C ASN A 4 -4.76 0.51 -5.75
N PHE A 5 -3.55 0.65 -5.21
CA PHE A 5 -3.10 -0.22 -4.12
C PHE A 5 -3.92 0.01 -2.86
N ALA A 6 -4.16 1.27 -2.50
CA ALA A 6 -4.93 1.65 -1.33
C ALA A 6 -6.38 1.12 -1.38
N ASP A 7 -7.02 1.15 -2.55
CA ASP A 7 -8.37 0.60 -2.72
C ASP A 7 -8.39 -0.92 -2.62
N LYS A 8 -7.40 -1.62 -3.17
CA LYS A 8 -7.29 -3.08 -3.04
C LYS A 8 -7.19 -3.54 -1.57
N ILE A 9 -6.36 -2.86 -0.75
CA ILE A 9 -6.18 -3.23 0.66
C ILE A 9 -7.39 -2.87 1.55
N ARG A 10 -8.19 -1.86 1.18
CA ARG A 10 -9.41 -1.48 1.93
C ARG A 10 -10.48 -2.57 1.96
N HIS A 11 -10.57 -3.40 0.92
CA HIS A 11 -11.57 -4.47 0.83
C HIS A 11 -11.20 -5.72 1.65
N ILE A 12 -9.93 -5.85 2.07
CA ILE A 12 -9.47 -6.99 2.86
C ILE A 12 -9.91 -6.80 4.31
N ARG A 13 -10.94 -7.54 4.74
CA ARG A 13 -11.49 -7.45 6.11
C ARG A 13 -10.53 -7.96 7.17
N ASP A 14 -9.88 -9.10 6.91
CA ASP A 14 -8.94 -9.72 7.84
C ASP A 14 -7.66 -8.86 8.00
N PRO A 15 -7.34 -8.38 9.22
CA PRO A 15 -6.20 -7.50 9.43
C PRO A 15 -4.85 -8.16 9.12
N LYS A 16 -4.71 -9.47 9.35
CA LYS A 16 -3.45 -10.20 9.12
C LYS A 16 -3.16 -10.31 7.62
N ASN A 17 -4.17 -10.68 6.83
CA ASN A 17 -4.09 -10.73 5.38
C ASN A 17 -3.85 -9.35 4.78
N ARG A 18 -4.49 -8.31 5.34
CA ARG A 18 -4.26 -6.92 4.91
C ARG A 18 -2.79 -6.54 5.07
N MET A 19 -2.20 -6.83 6.24
CA MET A 19 -0.79 -6.54 6.48
C MET A 19 0.15 -7.39 5.62
N ALA A 20 -0.17 -8.67 5.36
CA ALA A 20 0.64 -9.51 4.49
C ALA A 20 0.76 -8.93 3.07
N VAL A 21 -0.33 -8.38 2.53
CA VAL A 21 -0.35 -7.71 1.21
C VAL A 21 0.46 -6.41 1.23
N VAL A 22 0.31 -5.59 2.28
CA VAL A 22 1.13 -4.38 2.48
C VAL A 22 2.61 -4.73 2.57
N TRP A 23 2.96 -5.75 3.34
CA TRP A 23 4.34 -6.21 3.47
C TRP A 23 4.90 -6.68 2.13
N ALA A 24 4.17 -7.51 1.39
CA ALA A 24 4.62 -8.00 0.09
C ALA A 24 4.81 -6.85 -0.92
N HIS A 25 3.94 -5.83 -0.89
CA HIS A 25 4.04 -4.65 -1.75
C HIS A 25 5.24 -3.76 -1.41
N CYS A 26 5.55 -3.58 -0.12
CA CYS A 26 6.62 -2.69 0.31
C CYS A 26 7.99 -3.39 0.44
N LYS A 27 8.05 -4.73 0.55
CA LYS A 27 9.29 -5.48 0.80
C LYS A 27 10.40 -5.20 -0.22
N THR A 28 10.03 -5.01 -1.49
CA THR A 28 11.00 -4.78 -2.57
C THR A 28 11.26 -3.30 -2.82
N LYS A 29 10.50 -2.39 -2.19
CA LYS A 29 10.68 -0.95 -2.32
C LYS A 29 11.82 -0.51 -1.41
N MET A 30 12.94 -0.14 -2.02
CA MET A 30 14.14 0.31 -1.31
C MET A 30 14.24 1.84 -1.22
N VAL A 31 13.29 2.56 -1.81
CA VAL A 31 13.21 4.03 -1.84
C VAL A 31 11.78 4.43 -1.49
N CYS A 32 11.64 5.45 -0.63
CA CYS A 32 10.35 6.08 -0.34
C CYS A 32 10.17 7.23 -1.33
N GLU A 33 9.37 7.02 -2.37
CA GLU A 33 9.02 8.07 -3.33
C GLU A 33 8.11 9.10 -2.65
N PRO A 34 8.39 10.41 -2.81
CA PRO A 34 7.50 11.43 -2.28
C PRO A 34 6.13 11.35 -2.97
N ASP A 35 5.08 11.66 -2.23
CA ASP A 35 3.75 11.81 -2.81
C ASP A 35 3.71 13.01 -3.75
N ASP A 36 2.91 12.93 -4.82
CA ASP A 36 2.64 14.09 -5.67
C ASP A 36 2.08 15.24 -4.83
N PRO A 37 2.47 16.49 -5.13
CA PRO A 37 1.93 17.66 -4.44
C PRO A 37 0.39 17.61 -4.45
N LYS A 38 -0.23 17.78 -3.28
CA LYS A 38 -1.67 17.96 -3.20
C LYS A 38 -1.99 19.36 -3.73
N GLU A 39 -2.80 19.45 -4.79
CA GLU A 39 -3.46 20.70 -5.21
C GLU A 39 -4.44 21.21 -4.14
#